data_AF-A0A7R9N2D8-F1
#
_entry.id   AF-A0A7R9N2D8-F1
#
_cell.length_a   1.000
_cell.length_b   1.000
_cell.length_c   1.000
_cell.angle_alpha   90.00
_cell.angle_beta   90.00
_cell.angle_gamma   90.00
#
_symmetry.space_group_name_H-M   'P 1'
#
loop_
_entity.id
_entity.type
_entity.pdbx_description
1 polymer ?
#
loop_
_entity_poly.entity_id
_entity_poly.type
_entity_poly.pdbx_seq_one_letter_code
_entity_poly.pdbx_strand_id
1 'polypeptide(L)'
;MRLSEFVSLLEEIAPPEEALDLDEGRIGLVLDRGGDVERVAVSLDPTDHVLSEAGRIGADLLITHHTLFFDPLTRISQTLSSSLKIALLSDLSLYVMHTNLDRAPGGINDVLAEILGLRDVEACEIGRIGKIETPCELEDFATLVSESLETHVRWVGDGIVERVMVVGGSGFGSEVHRYGVRNERGRSRIRRASPQRDPLCPGSWLIAHRCHALCDRESWNEAPL
;
A
#
# COMPACT_ATOMS: atom_id res chain seq x y z
N MET A 1 -23.07 3.21 -15.60
CA MET A 1 -22.41 2.05 -16.24
C MET A 1 -22.72 0.85 -15.37
N ARG A 2 -22.97 -0.35 -15.89
CA ARG A 2 -23.28 -1.48 -14.99
C ARG A 2 -22.08 -1.81 -14.13
N LEU A 3 -22.29 -2.20 -12.87
CA LEU A 3 -21.20 -2.58 -11.96
C LEU A 3 -20.27 -3.64 -12.59
N SER A 4 -20.83 -4.64 -13.26
CA SER A 4 -20.06 -5.68 -13.95
C SER A 4 -19.14 -5.13 -15.04
N GLU A 5 -19.59 -4.12 -15.79
CA GLU A 5 -18.79 -3.47 -16.83
C GLU A 5 -17.67 -2.64 -16.21
N PHE A 6 -17.97 -1.92 -15.12
CA PHE A 6 -16.99 -1.13 -14.39
C PHE A 6 -15.91 -2.01 -13.76
N VAL A 7 -16.29 -3.16 -13.19
CA VAL A 7 -15.34 -4.15 -12.65
C VAL A 7 -14.38 -4.62 -13.73
N SER A 8 -14.86 -4.94 -14.94
CA SER A 8 -13.96 -5.33 -16.05
C SER A 8 -12.92 -4.26 -16.38
N LEU A 9 -13.27 -2.97 -16.29
CA LEU A 9 -12.30 -1.88 -16.48
C LEU A 9 -11.24 -1.83 -15.37
N LEU A 10 -11.62 -2.12 -14.12
CA LEU A 10 -10.66 -2.21 -13.01
C LEU A 10 -9.71 -3.39 -13.19
N GLU A 11 -10.23 -4.52 -13.68
CA GLU A 11 -9.45 -5.73 -13.96
C GLU A 11 -8.51 -5.54 -15.16
N GLU A 12 -8.82 -4.66 -16.12
CA GLU A 12 -7.87 -4.25 -17.16
C GLU A 12 -6.69 -3.43 -16.60
N ILE A 13 -6.92 -2.62 -15.55
CA ILE A 13 -5.88 -1.80 -14.91
C ILE A 13 -4.95 -2.68 -14.07
N ALA A 14 -5.53 -3.54 -13.23
CA ALA A 14 -4.79 -4.44 -12.36
C ALA A 14 -5.50 -5.80 -12.30
N PRO A 15 -5.13 -6.75 -13.19
CA PRO A 15 -5.76 -8.06 -13.23
C PRO A 15 -5.62 -8.79 -11.89
N PRO A 16 -6.70 -9.31 -11.28
CA PRO A 16 -6.62 -10.04 -10.02
C PRO A 16 -5.67 -11.25 -10.04
N GLU A 17 -5.52 -11.90 -11.20
CA GLU A 17 -4.60 -13.01 -11.42
C GLU A 17 -3.12 -12.63 -11.34
N GLU A 18 -2.79 -11.35 -11.44
CA GLU A 18 -1.43 -10.83 -11.26
C GLU A 18 -1.13 -10.46 -9.80
N ALA A 19 -2.07 -10.68 -8.88
CA ALA A 19 -1.81 -10.57 -7.45
C ALA A 19 -0.82 -11.65 -6.98
N LEU A 20 -0.26 -11.48 -5.79
CA LEU A 20 0.48 -12.55 -5.10
C LEU A 20 -0.49 -13.63 -4.60
N ASP A 21 -0.01 -14.86 -4.46
CA ASP A 21 -0.82 -16.02 -4.01
C ASP A 21 -1.59 -15.78 -2.71
N LEU A 22 -1.08 -14.89 -1.83
CA LEU A 22 -1.77 -14.52 -0.60
C LEU A 22 -3.14 -13.87 -0.85
N ASP A 23 -3.38 -13.27 -2.00
CA ASP A 23 -4.63 -12.60 -2.37
C ASP A 23 -5.62 -13.50 -3.13
N GLU A 24 -5.24 -14.74 -3.44
CA GLU A 24 -6.09 -15.66 -4.21
C GLU A 24 -7.47 -15.82 -3.53
N GLY A 25 -8.53 -15.41 -4.23
CA GLY A 25 -9.90 -15.45 -3.73
C GLY A 25 -10.25 -14.45 -2.62
N ARG A 26 -9.40 -13.45 -2.38
CA ARG A 26 -9.56 -12.45 -1.28
C ARG A 26 -9.72 -11.01 -1.76
N ILE A 27 -9.49 -10.76 -3.05
CA ILE A 27 -9.57 -9.45 -3.70
C ILE A 27 -10.63 -9.44 -4.82
N GLY A 28 -10.78 -8.32 -5.51
CA GLY A 28 -11.82 -8.12 -6.52
C GLY A 28 -13.15 -7.67 -5.89
N LEU A 29 -14.28 -8.03 -6.50
CA LEU A 29 -15.60 -7.63 -6.00
C LEU A 29 -16.00 -8.47 -4.77
N VAL A 30 -15.65 -7.98 -3.58
CA VAL A 30 -15.86 -8.69 -2.30
C VAL A 30 -17.23 -8.43 -1.68
N LEU A 31 -17.91 -7.34 -2.06
CA LEU A 31 -19.31 -7.08 -1.73
C LEU A 31 -20.03 -6.58 -2.97
N ASP A 32 -20.94 -7.40 -3.49
CA ASP A 32 -21.72 -7.09 -4.69
C ASP A 32 -23.14 -6.64 -4.32
N ARG A 33 -23.46 -5.38 -4.60
CA ARG A 33 -24.82 -4.82 -4.50
C ARG A 33 -25.52 -4.72 -5.86
N GLY A 34 -24.83 -5.04 -6.95
CA GLY A 34 -25.30 -4.90 -8.32
C GLY A 34 -25.53 -3.44 -8.71
N GLY A 35 -26.41 -3.23 -9.68
CA GLY A 35 -26.84 -1.89 -10.09
C GLY A 35 -25.89 -1.19 -11.05
N ASP A 36 -26.17 0.10 -11.24
CA ASP A 36 -25.36 1.02 -12.04
C ASP A 36 -24.41 1.80 -11.13
N VAL A 37 -23.17 1.97 -11.59
CA VAL A 37 -22.16 2.81 -10.95
C VAL A 37 -22.20 4.18 -11.59
N GLU A 38 -22.52 5.19 -10.77
CA GLU A 38 -22.47 6.62 -11.09
C GLU A 38 -21.43 7.35 -10.26
N ARG A 39 -21.21 6.92 -9.00
CA ARG A 39 -20.23 7.51 -8.09
C ARG A 39 -19.35 6.44 -7.45
N VAL A 40 -18.04 6.69 -7.53
CA VAL A 40 -17.00 5.84 -6.95
C VAL A 40 -16.27 6.58 -5.86
N ALA A 41 -16.02 5.90 -4.73
CA ALA A 41 -15.11 6.33 -3.69
C ALA A 41 -13.85 5.45 -3.71
N VAL A 42 -12.70 6.00 -3.29
CA VAL A 42 -11.43 5.25 -3.20
C VAL A 42 -10.84 5.47 -1.80
N SER A 43 -10.32 4.42 -1.18
CA SER A 43 -9.64 4.48 0.12
C SER A 43 -8.51 3.46 0.22
N LEU A 44 -7.62 3.62 1.19
CA LEU A 44 -6.67 2.57 1.59
C LEU A 44 -7.41 1.43 2.32
N ASP A 45 -8.15 1.77 3.37
CA ASP A 45 -8.82 0.84 4.28
C ASP A 45 -10.35 1.05 4.31
N PRO A 46 -11.16 -0.02 4.32
CA PRO A 46 -12.62 0.05 4.46
C PRO A 46 -13.03 0.13 5.95
N THR A 47 -12.60 1.16 6.65
CA THR A 47 -13.01 1.37 8.06
C THR A 47 -14.49 1.76 8.17
N ASP A 48 -15.10 1.59 9.35
CA ASP A 48 -16.49 2.01 9.61
C ASP A 48 -16.73 3.49 9.23
N HIS A 49 -15.74 4.35 9.46
CA HIS A 49 -15.78 5.76 9.07
C HIS A 49 -15.81 5.92 7.54
N VAL A 50 -14.90 5.26 6.83
CA VAL A 50 -14.84 5.29 5.36
C VAL A 50 -16.12 4.73 4.73
N LEU A 51 -16.65 3.63 5.26
CA LEU A 51 -17.90 3.04 4.78
C LEU A 51 -19.08 4.01 4.99
N SER A 52 -19.13 4.65 6.16
CA SER A 52 -20.18 5.64 6.48
C SER A 52 -20.09 6.85 5.56
N GLU A 53 -18.88 7.32 5.30
CA GLU A 53 -18.64 8.49 4.46
C GLU A 53 -18.93 8.21 2.98
N ALA A 54 -18.53 7.04 2.47
CA ALA A 54 -18.90 6.57 1.13
C ALA A 54 -20.43 6.51 0.97
N GLY A 55 -21.15 5.99 1.97
CA GLY A 55 -22.60 6.01 1.99
C GLY A 55 -23.19 7.42 2.05
N ARG A 56 -22.60 8.32 2.86
CA ARG A 56 -23.05 9.71 3.01
C ARG A 56 -22.94 10.49 1.69
N ILE A 57 -21.87 10.29 0.94
CA ILE A 57 -21.70 10.91 -0.38
C ILE A 57 -22.50 10.19 -1.46
N GLY A 58 -23.18 9.09 -1.15
CA GLY A 58 -23.96 8.28 -2.10
C GLY A 58 -23.08 7.65 -3.18
N ALA A 59 -21.97 7.03 -2.78
CA ALA A 59 -21.16 6.20 -3.67
C ALA A 59 -21.84 4.84 -3.88
N ASP A 60 -21.82 4.36 -5.12
CA ASP A 60 -22.35 3.03 -5.49
C ASP A 60 -21.26 1.96 -5.31
N LEU A 61 -20.00 2.37 -5.44
CA LEU A 61 -18.82 1.52 -5.33
C LEU A 61 -17.74 2.21 -4.49
N LEU A 62 -17.23 1.49 -3.49
CA LEU A 62 -15.98 1.82 -2.80
C LEU A 62 -14.89 0.89 -3.32
N ILE A 63 -13.78 1.48 -3.78
CA ILE A 63 -12.55 0.76 -4.13
C ILE A 63 -11.58 0.90 -2.97
N THR A 64 -11.05 -0.21 -2.44
CA THR A 64 -10.03 -0.18 -1.41
C THR A 64 -8.77 -0.94 -1.78
N HIS A 65 -7.65 -0.58 -1.17
CA HIS A 65 -6.42 -1.34 -1.32
C HIS A 65 -6.41 -2.57 -0.41
N HIS A 66 -6.78 -2.41 0.86
CA HIS A 66 -6.95 -3.55 1.77
C HIS A 66 -8.40 -4.07 1.74
N THR A 67 -8.55 -5.38 1.96
CA THR A 67 -9.87 -6.02 2.07
C THR A 67 -10.49 -5.84 3.46
N LEU A 68 -11.83 -5.77 3.51
CA LEU A 68 -12.59 -5.71 4.76
C LEU A 68 -12.50 -7.03 5.54
N PHE A 69 -12.37 -8.16 4.85
CA PHE A 69 -12.20 -9.48 5.42
C PHE A 69 -11.23 -10.29 4.58
N PHE A 70 -10.09 -10.65 5.17
CA PHE A 70 -9.03 -11.37 4.46
C PHE A 70 -9.26 -12.88 4.45
N ASP A 71 -9.83 -13.42 5.52
CA ASP A 71 -10.14 -14.85 5.60
C ASP A 71 -11.55 -15.16 5.10
N PRO A 72 -11.76 -16.31 4.44
CA PRO A 72 -13.10 -16.79 4.12
C PRO A 72 -14.03 -16.78 5.34
N LEU A 73 -15.20 -16.16 5.18
CA LEU A 73 -16.14 -15.95 6.28
C LEU A 73 -16.80 -17.27 6.71
N THR A 74 -16.33 -17.83 7.82
CA THR A 74 -17.00 -18.94 8.53
C THR A 74 -17.81 -18.45 9.73
N ARG A 75 -17.57 -17.21 10.17
CA ARG A 75 -18.27 -16.54 11.27
C ARG A 75 -18.24 -15.03 11.05
N ILE A 76 -19.33 -14.35 11.38
CA ILE A 76 -19.38 -12.88 11.42
C ILE A 76 -19.23 -12.43 12.88
N SER A 77 -18.14 -11.72 13.17
CA SER A 77 -17.91 -11.12 14.50
C SER A 77 -18.80 -9.89 14.71
N GLN A 78 -18.94 -9.42 15.95
CA GLN A 78 -19.68 -8.19 16.23
C GLN A 78 -19.11 -6.99 15.45
N THR A 79 -17.78 -6.88 15.38
CA THR A 79 -17.09 -5.84 14.61
C THR A 79 -17.43 -5.94 13.12
N LEU A 80 -17.22 -7.10 12.49
CA LEU A 80 -17.52 -7.28 11.07
C LEU A 80 -19.01 -7.08 10.77
N SER A 81 -19.90 -7.53 11.66
CA SER A 81 -21.35 -7.30 11.50
C SER A 81 -21.71 -5.82 11.51
N SER A 82 -20.98 -5.00 12.27
CA SER A 82 -21.21 -3.56 12.34
C SER A 82 -20.75 -2.88 11.06
N SER A 83 -19.55 -3.20 10.56
CA SER A 83 -19.03 -2.69 9.28
C SER A 83 -19.92 -3.10 8.10
N LEU A 84 -20.31 -4.38 8.02
CA LEU A 84 -21.20 -4.87 6.97
C LEU A 84 -22.56 -4.19 7.02
N LYS A 85 -23.11 -3.94 8.22
CA LYS A 85 -24.36 -3.20 8.36
C LYS A 85 -24.28 -1.80 7.73
N ILE A 86 -23.17 -1.09 7.93
CA ILE A 86 -22.98 0.26 7.34
C ILE A 86 -22.97 0.16 5.81
N ALA A 87 -22.17 -0.74 5.25
CA ALA A 87 -22.06 -0.93 3.79
C ALA A 87 -23.41 -1.33 3.17
N LEU A 88 -24.11 -2.30 3.76
CA LEU A 88 -25.38 -2.81 3.25
C LEU A 88 -26.51 -1.79 3.33
N LEU A 89 -26.62 -1.02 4.41
CA LEU A 89 -27.63 0.03 4.54
C LEU A 89 -27.38 1.22 3.59
N SER A 90 -26.13 1.38 3.13
CA SER A 90 -25.73 2.41 2.17
C SER A 90 -25.84 1.95 0.71
N ASP A 91 -26.30 0.72 0.47
CA ASP A 91 -26.31 0.05 -0.83
C ASP A 91 -24.96 0.06 -1.57
N LEU A 92 -23.87 0.02 -0.80
CA LEU A 92 -22.51 0.19 -1.28
C LEU A 92 -21.88 -1.14 -1.69
N SER A 93 -21.39 -1.23 -2.93
CA SER A 93 -20.49 -2.31 -3.37
C SER A 93 -19.05 -2.05 -2.92
N LEU A 94 -18.26 -3.11 -2.71
CA LEU A 94 -16.85 -3.03 -2.33
C LEU A 94 -15.98 -3.83 -3.30
N TYR A 95 -15.00 -3.17 -3.91
CA TYR A 95 -13.99 -3.79 -4.76
C TYR A 95 -12.58 -3.58 -4.17
N VAL A 96 -11.75 -4.61 -4.18
CA VAL A 96 -10.41 -4.59 -3.57
C VAL A 96 -9.31 -4.74 -4.62
N MET A 97 -8.36 -3.82 -4.62
CA MET A 97 -7.16 -3.78 -5.45
C MET A 97 -5.91 -3.76 -4.56
N HIS A 98 -5.41 -4.95 -4.18
CA HIS A 98 -4.31 -5.12 -3.23
C HIS A 98 -2.97 -5.32 -3.95
N THR A 99 -2.35 -6.51 -3.88
CA THR A 99 -1.02 -6.73 -4.46
C THR A 99 -1.01 -6.73 -5.99
N ASN A 100 -2.16 -6.93 -6.66
CA ASN A 100 -2.31 -6.70 -8.10
C ASN A 100 -2.03 -5.22 -8.45
N LEU A 101 -2.54 -4.28 -7.65
CA LEU A 101 -2.28 -2.85 -7.86
C LEU A 101 -0.87 -2.44 -7.42
N ASP A 102 -0.26 -3.13 -6.46
CA ASP A 102 1.15 -2.93 -6.15
C ASP A 102 2.06 -3.31 -7.33
N ARG A 103 1.68 -4.35 -8.09
CA ARG A 103 2.45 -4.85 -9.24
C ARG A 103 2.16 -4.09 -10.53
N ALA A 104 0.92 -3.67 -10.74
CA ALA A 104 0.44 -3.08 -11.99
C ALA A 104 1.29 -1.89 -12.47
N PRO A 105 1.47 -1.71 -13.79
CA PRO A 105 2.05 -0.48 -14.35
C PRO A 105 1.23 0.75 -13.95
N GLY A 106 1.89 1.78 -13.43
CA GLY A 106 1.23 2.97 -12.89
C GLY A 106 0.58 2.75 -11.51
N GLY A 107 0.83 1.58 -10.90
CA GLY A 107 0.34 1.23 -9.58
C GLY A 107 1.13 1.87 -8.43
N ILE A 108 0.92 1.36 -7.21
CA ILE A 108 1.45 1.96 -5.98
C ILE A 108 2.97 2.18 -6.04
N ASN A 109 3.72 1.18 -6.51
CA ASN A 109 5.18 1.24 -6.48
C ASN A 109 5.78 2.11 -7.58
N ASP A 110 5.06 2.32 -8.70
CA ASP A 110 5.45 3.31 -9.70
C ASP A 110 5.27 4.73 -9.17
N VAL A 111 4.12 4.99 -8.52
CA VAL A 111 3.84 6.29 -7.89
C VAL A 111 4.85 6.60 -6.79
N LEU A 112 5.19 5.62 -5.94
CA LEU A 112 6.23 5.79 -4.92
C LEU A 112 7.61 6.08 -5.53
N ALA A 113 7.97 5.41 -6.62
CA ALA A 113 9.24 5.67 -7.31
C ALA A 113 9.27 7.09 -7.90
N GLU A 114 8.15 7.57 -8.44
CA GLU A 114 8.00 8.93 -8.95
C GLU A 114 8.10 9.99 -7.85
N ILE A 115 7.37 9.81 -6.73
CA ILE A 115 7.41 10.72 -5.57
C ILE A 115 8.85 10.87 -5.05
N LEU A 116 9.62 9.78 -5.05
CA LEU A 116 11.01 9.76 -4.59
C LEU A 116 12.02 10.18 -5.68
N GLY A 117 11.55 10.57 -6.87
CA GLY A 117 12.39 11.08 -7.96
C GLY A 117 13.34 10.04 -8.56
N LEU A 118 12.98 8.75 -8.50
CA LEU A 118 13.85 7.68 -9.01
C LEU A 118 13.95 7.72 -10.55
N ARG A 119 15.16 7.47 -11.06
CA ARG A 119 15.48 7.35 -12.49
C ARG A 119 15.80 5.90 -12.86
N ASP A 120 15.75 5.58 -14.16
CA ASP A 120 16.03 4.23 -14.68
C ASP A 120 15.25 3.14 -13.91
N VAL A 121 13.96 3.38 -13.69
CA VAL A 121 13.12 2.54 -12.84
C VAL A 121 12.79 1.23 -13.55
N GLU A 122 13.09 0.13 -12.90
CA GLU A 122 12.82 -1.23 -13.34
C GLU A 122 11.85 -1.91 -12.36
N ALA A 123 10.91 -2.69 -12.89
CA ALA A 123 10.06 -3.56 -12.07
C ALA A 123 10.88 -4.71 -11.48
N CYS A 124 10.71 -4.98 -10.19
CA CYS A 124 11.39 -6.06 -9.49
C CYS A 124 10.43 -6.74 -8.51
N GLU A 125 9.88 -7.88 -8.90
CA GLU A 125 8.80 -8.58 -8.17
C GLU A 125 7.61 -7.63 -7.93
N ILE A 126 7.29 -7.35 -6.67
CA ILE A 126 6.25 -6.39 -6.27
C ILE A 126 6.74 -4.94 -6.28
N GLY A 127 8.05 -4.70 -6.22
CA GLY A 127 8.62 -3.36 -6.05
C GLY A 127 9.06 -2.67 -7.33
N ARG A 128 9.67 -1.50 -7.14
CA ARG A 128 10.41 -0.76 -8.18
C ARG A 128 11.83 -0.48 -7.71
N ILE A 129 12.81 -0.66 -8.57
CA ILE A 129 14.21 -0.33 -8.29
C ILE A 129 14.71 0.73 -9.27
N GLY A 130 15.34 1.78 -8.77
CA GLY A 130 15.83 2.89 -9.58
C GLY A 130 17.02 3.59 -8.93
N LYS A 131 17.56 4.59 -9.60
CA LYS A 131 18.67 5.42 -9.10
C LYS A 131 18.17 6.75 -8.58
N ILE A 132 18.79 7.28 -7.54
CA ILE A 132 18.61 8.68 -7.15
C ILE A 132 19.48 9.58 -8.03
N GLU A 133 19.07 10.83 -8.24
CA GLU A 133 19.73 11.74 -9.18
C GLU A 133 21.16 12.11 -8.74
N THR A 134 21.40 12.26 -7.44
CA THR A 134 22.71 12.51 -6.86
C THR A 134 22.93 11.59 -5.67
N PRO A 135 24.00 10.75 -5.68
CA PRO A 135 24.39 9.97 -4.51
C PRO A 135 24.50 10.81 -3.25
N CYS A 136 23.91 10.35 -2.15
CA CYS A 136 23.92 11.06 -0.87
C CYS A 136 24.08 10.09 0.31
N GLU A 137 24.35 10.63 1.51
CA GLU A 137 24.36 9.81 2.72
C GLU A 137 22.95 9.28 3.02
N LEU A 138 22.86 8.10 3.62
CA LEU A 138 21.58 7.48 3.98
C LEU A 138 20.69 8.38 4.83
N GLU A 139 21.28 9.17 5.73
CA GLU A 139 20.53 10.10 6.58
C GLU A 139 19.86 11.22 5.76
N ASP A 140 20.55 11.73 4.74
CA ASP A 140 20.00 12.72 3.82
C ASP A 140 18.87 12.09 2.98
N PHE A 141 19.07 10.86 2.50
CA PHE A 141 18.01 10.13 1.79
C PHE A 141 16.80 9.84 2.68
N ALA A 142 17.00 9.49 3.95
CA ALA A 142 15.91 9.29 4.90
C ALA A 142 15.11 10.60 5.10
N THR A 143 15.81 11.74 5.22
CA THR A 143 15.17 13.06 5.29
C THR A 143 14.34 13.34 4.04
N LEU A 144 14.90 13.13 2.84
CA LEU A 144 14.18 13.27 1.57
C LEU A 144 12.88 12.47 1.56
N VAL A 145 12.92 11.20 1.98
CA VAL A 145 11.72 10.34 1.97
C VAL A 145 10.70 10.80 3.01
N SER A 146 11.15 11.26 4.19
CA SER A 146 10.28 11.82 5.21
C SER A 146 9.52 13.03 4.70
N GLU A 147 10.21 13.92 3.99
CA GLU A 147 9.60 15.11 3.38
C GLU A 147 8.70 14.75 2.20
N SER A 148 9.16 13.87 1.31
CA SER A 148 8.42 13.48 0.09
C SER A 148 7.12 12.74 0.39
N LEU A 149 7.09 11.95 1.47
CA LEU A 149 5.91 11.20 1.92
C LEU A 149 5.15 11.89 3.07
N GLU A 150 5.59 13.08 3.47
CA GLU A 150 5.02 13.85 4.59
C GLU A 150 4.81 13.01 5.87
N THR A 151 5.77 12.13 6.18
CA THR A 151 5.64 11.16 7.29
C THR A 151 6.96 10.90 8.00
N HIS A 152 6.89 10.34 9.21
CA HIS A 152 8.07 9.94 9.95
C HIS A 152 8.67 8.67 9.37
N VAL A 153 9.99 8.66 9.19
CA VAL A 153 10.72 7.48 8.71
C VAL A 153 11.60 6.87 9.80
N ARG A 154 11.86 5.57 9.68
CA ARG A 154 12.91 4.88 10.41
C ARG A 154 13.80 4.17 9.41
N TRP A 155 15.10 4.23 9.64
CA TRP A 155 16.09 3.59 8.79
C TRP A 155 17.09 2.80 9.63
N VAL A 156 17.82 1.91 8.97
CA VAL A 156 18.88 1.11 9.58
C VAL A 156 20.10 1.13 8.68
N GLY A 157 21.28 1.32 9.27
CA GLY A 157 22.56 1.35 8.55
C GLY A 157 23.10 2.75 8.33
N ASP A 158 24.11 2.83 7.47
CA ASP A 158 24.91 4.02 7.15
C ASP A 158 25.50 3.89 5.73
N GLY A 159 26.06 4.98 5.20
CA GLY A 159 26.78 5.04 3.93
C GLY A 159 26.01 5.70 2.79
N ILE A 160 26.65 5.70 1.61
CA ILE A 160 26.15 6.35 0.40
C ILE A 160 25.05 5.51 -0.26
N VAL A 161 23.94 6.16 -0.57
CA VAL A 161 22.81 5.63 -1.34
C VAL A 161 22.94 6.09 -2.79
N GLU A 162 22.81 5.17 -3.74
CA GLU A 162 22.80 5.46 -5.18
C GLU A 162 21.62 4.80 -5.88
N ARG A 163 21.28 3.57 -5.48
CA ARG A 163 20.19 2.76 -6.02
C ARG A 163 19.24 2.37 -4.90
N VAL A 164 17.94 2.57 -5.13
CA VAL A 164 16.87 2.41 -4.15
C VAL A 164 15.83 1.46 -4.72
N MET A 165 15.40 0.50 -3.90
CA MET A 165 14.21 -0.30 -4.16
C MET A 165 13.08 0.19 -3.26
N VAL A 166 11.90 0.43 -3.83
CA VAL A 166 10.69 0.86 -3.14
C VAL A 166 9.64 -0.25 -3.21
N VAL A 167 8.99 -0.50 -2.08
CA VAL A 167 7.90 -1.48 -1.92
C VAL A 167 6.89 -0.90 -0.93
N GLY A 168 5.67 -0.65 -1.40
CA GLY A 168 4.52 -0.28 -0.57
C GLY A 168 4.10 -1.41 0.37
N GLY A 169 3.47 -1.06 1.49
CA GLY A 169 2.96 -2.03 2.45
C GLY A 169 4.07 -2.73 3.26
N SER A 170 4.17 -4.06 3.11
CA SER A 170 5.07 -4.91 3.92
C SER A 170 6.16 -5.60 3.08
N GLY A 171 7.25 -4.89 2.84
CA GLY A 171 8.39 -5.34 2.03
C GLY A 171 9.36 -6.33 2.70
N PHE A 172 8.95 -7.14 3.67
CA PHE A 172 9.85 -8.03 4.44
C PHE A 172 10.03 -9.44 3.87
N GLY A 173 9.65 -9.66 2.61
CA GLY A 173 9.84 -10.95 1.95
C GLY A 173 11.31 -11.29 1.68
N SER A 174 11.63 -12.59 1.61
CA SER A 174 12.98 -13.10 1.29
C SER A 174 13.56 -12.57 -0.03
N GLU A 175 12.70 -12.16 -0.95
CA GLU A 175 13.05 -11.65 -2.28
C GLU A 175 13.61 -10.21 -2.22
N VAL A 176 13.02 -9.32 -1.41
CA VAL A 176 13.49 -7.93 -1.20
C VAL A 176 14.91 -7.92 -0.61
N HIS A 177 15.22 -8.92 0.24
CA HIS A 177 16.55 -9.11 0.79
C HIS A 177 17.63 -9.49 -0.25
N ARG A 178 17.25 -10.01 -1.43
CA ARG A 178 18.19 -10.43 -2.48
C ARG A 178 18.72 -9.24 -3.29
N TYR A 179 17.90 -8.22 -3.47
CA TYR A 179 18.17 -7.02 -4.26
C TYR A 179 18.73 -5.86 -3.48
N GLY A 180 18.88 -6.07 -2.18
CA GLY A 180 19.36 -5.02 -1.34
C GLY A 180 20.78 -4.53 -1.69
N VAL A 181 21.02 -3.22 -1.51
CA VAL A 181 22.30 -2.47 -1.53
C VAL A 181 23.51 -3.39 -1.35
N ARG A 182 24.11 -3.76 -2.49
CA ARG A 182 25.39 -4.46 -2.55
C ARG A 182 26.48 -3.41 -2.61
N ASN A 183 27.41 -3.41 -1.64
CA ASN A 183 28.67 -2.71 -1.84
C ASN A 183 29.53 -3.44 -2.89
N GLU A 184 30.47 -2.73 -3.51
CA GLU A 184 31.35 -3.21 -4.60
C GLU A 184 32.15 -4.50 -4.28
N ARG A 185 32.13 -4.97 -3.02
CA ARG A 185 32.91 -6.13 -2.56
C ARG A 185 32.12 -7.44 -2.45
N GLY A 186 30.85 -7.46 -2.85
CA GLY A 186 30.10 -8.71 -3.06
C GLY A 186 29.92 -9.60 -1.82
N ARG A 187 30.03 -9.08 -0.59
CA ARG A 187 29.79 -9.86 0.64
C ARG A 187 28.52 -9.37 1.33
N SER A 188 27.46 -10.19 1.29
CA SER A 188 26.36 -10.07 2.24
C SER A 188 26.64 -10.94 3.47
N ARG A 189 26.43 -10.38 4.67
CA ARG A 189 26.25 -11.16 5.90
C ARG A 189 25.08 -10.53 6.64
N ILE A 190 23.91 -11.16 6.60
CA ILE A 190 22.78 -10.75 7.43
C ILE A 190 22.13 -11.98 8.07
N ARG A 191 21.90 -11.89 9.38
CA ARG A 191 21.08 -12.79 10.20
C ARG A 191 19.73 -12.13 10.47
N ARG A 192 18.68 -12.94 10.65
CA ARG A 192 17.33 -12.52 11.07
C ARG A 192 17.41 -11.54 12.26
N ALA A 193 16.91 -10.33 12.10
CA ALA A 193 16.56 -9.48 13.22
C ALA A 193 15.08 -9.73 13.57
N SER A 194 14.86 -10.51 14.63
CA SER A 194 13.56 -10.57 15.32
C SER A 194 13.25 -9.19 15.92
N PRO A 195 11.98 -8.87 16.28
CA PRO A 195 11.59 -7.59 16.87
C PRO A 195 12.21 -7.31 18.27
N GLN A 196 13.16 -8.12 18.72
CA GLN A 196 13.83 -7.97 20.00
C GLN A 196 15.34 -7.94 19.76
N ARG A 197 15.90 -6.73 19.95
CA ARG A 197 17.30 -6.41 20.26
C ARG A 197 18.35 -7.09 19.38
N ASP A 198 18.87 -6.36 18.39
CA ASP A 198 20.29 -6.48 18.06
C ASP A 198 20.84 -5.15 17.50
N PRO A 199 21.76 -4.47 18.22
CA PRO A 199 22.53 -3.35 17.68
C PRO A 199 23.73 -3.93 16.91
N LEU A 200 24.13 -3.30 15.80
CA LEU A 200 25.33 -3.57 14.97
C LEU A 200 25.08 -4.34 13.67
N CYS A 201 24.78 -3.62 12.59
CA CYS A 201 25.26 -3.98 11.24
C CYS A 201 25.32 -2.76 10.30
N PRO A 202 26.44 -2.53 9.59
CA PRO A 202 26.59 -1.45 8.60
C PRO A 202 26.07 -1.92 7.24
N GLY A 203 25.20 -1.10 6.64
CA GLY A 203 24.49 -1.39 5.39
C GLY A 203 23.11 -0.73 5.39
N SER A 204 23.00 0.34 4.62
CA SER A 204 21.89 1.30 4.54
C SER A 204 20.59 0.73 3.95
N TRP A 205 19.49 0.82 4.70
CA TRP A 205 18.12 0.59 4.24
C TRP A 205 17.17 1.66 4.75
N LEU A 206 16.25 2.06 3.89
CA LEU A 206 15.04 2.76 4.29
C LEU A 206 13.83 1.89 3.98
N ILE A 207 13.03 1.57 5.00
CA ILE A 207 11.74 0.92 4.82
C ILE A 207 10.69 1.96 5.21
N ALA A 208 10.02 2.55 4.22
CA ALA A 208 8.88 3.42 4.46
C ALA A 208 7.68 2.56 4.87
N HIS A 209 7.48 2.38 6.17
CA HIS A 209 6.28 1.73 6.69
C HIS A 209 5.13 2.73 6.86
N ARG A 210 3.97 2.33 6.33
CA ARG A 210 2.66 3.01 6.47
C ARG A 210 2.59 4.37 5.79
N CYS A 211 2.33 4.37 4.48
CA CYS A 211 1.53 5.43 3.89
C CYS A 211 0.09 5.25 4.38
N HIS A 212 -0.27 5.83 5.53
CA HIS A 212 -1.68 6.15 5.76
C HIS A 212 -1.95 7.39 4.92
N ALA A 213 -2.65 7.23 3.79
CA ALA A 213 -3.31 8.36 3.16
C ALA A 213 -4.44 8.79 4.12
N LEU A 214 -4.14 9.75 5.00
CA LEU A 214 -5.15 10.45 5.80
C LEU A 214 -5.93 11.36 4.86
N CYS A 215 -7.13 10.93 4.51
CA CYS A 215 -8.19 11.81 4.06
C CYS A 215 -8.60 12.69 5.26
N ASP A 216 -8.02 13.88 5.38
CA ASP A 216 -8.71 15.14 5.66
C ASP A 216 -7.72 16.26 5.99
N ARG A 217 -7.64 17.25 5.11
CA ARG A 217 -7.31 18.64 5.49
C ARG A 217 -8.62 19.33 5.77
N GLU A 218 -9.02 19.41 7.03
CA GLU A 218 -9.66 20.61 7.61
C GLU A 218 -9.80 20.50 9.14
N SER A 219 -9.21 21.49 9.83
CA SER A 219 -9.54 21.95 11.19
C SER A 219 -9.78 20.92 12.31
N TRP A 220 -8.77 20.74 13.16
CA TRP A 220 -8.97 20.43 14.58
C TRP A 220 -8.14 21.37 15.45
N ASN A 221 -8.63 22.60 15.59
CA ASN A 221 -8.53 23.30 16.86
C ASN A 221 -9.77 22.86 17.65
N GLU A 222 -9.62 21.94 18.60
CA GLU A 222 -10.54 21.91 19.73
C GLU A 222 -9.76 21.85 21.04
N ALA A 223 -10.01 22.88 21.82
CA ALA A 223 -9.62 23.07 23.20
C ALA A 223 -10.29 22.01 24.10
N PRO A 224 -9.83 21.85 25.35
CA PRO A 224 -10.08 20.66 26.15
C PRO A 224 -11.46 20.69 26.82
N LEU A 225 -12.10 19.52 26.89
CA LEU A 225 -12.92 19.07 28.02
C LEU A 225 -12.72 17.57 28.24
#